data_AF-A0AB38D370-F1
#
_entry.id   AF-A0AB38D370-F1
#
_cell.length_a   1.000
_cell.length_b   1.000
_cell.length_c   1.000
_cell.angle_alpha   90.00
_cell.angle_beta   90.00
_cell.angle_gamma   90.00
#
_symmetry.space_group_name_H-M   'P 1'
#
loop_
_entity.id
_entity.type
_entity.pdbx_description
1 polymer ?
#
loop_
_entity_poly.entity_id
_entity_poly.type
_entity_poly.pdbx_seq_one_letter_code
_entity_poly.pdbx_strand_id
1 'polypeptide(L)'
;MAYEYDDQAHAEAERHALSDEEIAELRTQVQAKRTTLGPEGVRGHRVPYNPMRWAGLIPAPLTKTTCISRGSVFDLAATGELTAVFTASYLWGSGKTGYGPHRLRRIIDSNNGHLSELLAMATSAAGKDVIAGYTKLYGGENYKTRAKPNTEPWTRIDGFGPAFFTKFLYFTTPGALILDRVLARKVHSLCEMKHLVDSRGRSLPWTPYRYSVYLHWMRQTAKAIGCTADELELTLFDPPRLP
;
A
#
# COMPACT_ATOMS: atom_id res chain seq x y z
N MET A 1 -7.98 -1.96 20.15
CA MET A 1 -9.42 -2.18 19.91
C MET A 1 -9.52 -2.70 18.50
N ALA A 2 -10.23 -3.81 18.30
CA ALA A 2 -10.53 -4.31 16.96
C ALA A 2 -11.41 -3.27 16.23
N TYR A 3 -11.21 -3.12 14.93
CA TYR A 3 -12.02 -2.24 14.09
C TYR A 3 -13.49 -2.66 14.13
N GLU A 4 -14.41 -1.71 14.38
CA GLU A 4 -15.83 -1.99 14.63
C GLU A 4 -16.51 -2.75 13.49
N TYR A 5 -16.13 -2.46 12.25
CA TYR A 5 -16.72 -3.08 11.06
C TYR A 5 -15.87 -4.23 10.50
N ASP A 6 -14.97 -4.82 11.30
CA ASP A 6 -14.08 -5.86 10.79
C ASP A 6 -14.83 -7.13 10.39
N ASP A 7 -15.76 -7.60 11.22
CA ASP A 7 -16.61 -8.77 10.91
C ASP A 7 -17.44 -8.54 9.65
N GLN A 8 -17.99 -7.33 9.49
CA GLN A 8 -18.73 -6.96 8.28
C GLN A 8 -17.83 -6.93 7.05
N ALA A 9 -16.63 -6.39 7.18
CA ALA A 9 -15.65 -6.34 6.10
C ALA A 9 -15.17 -7.75 5.70
N HIS A 10 -15.03 -8.64 6.68
CA HIS A 10 -14.70 -10.05 6.47
C HIS A 10 -15.82 -10.76 5.70
N ALA A 11 -17.07 -10.69 6.18
CA ALA A 11 -18.21 -11.29 5.50
C ALA A 11 -18.42 -10.75 4.08
N GLU A 12 -18.14 -9.46 3.85
CA GLU A 12 -18.17 -8.88 2.51
C GLU A 12 -17.05 -9.44 1.62
N ALA A 13 -15.84 -9.64 2.14
CA ALA A 13 -14.75 -10.27 1.40
C ALA A 13 -15.09 -11.74 1.03
N GLU A 14 -15.71 -12.50 1.92
CA GLU A 14 -16.10 -13.90 1.68
C GLU A 14 -17.09 -14.04 0.52
N ARG A 15 -18.03 -13.09 0.36
CA ARG A 15 -18.97 -13.04 -0.78
C ARG A 15 -18.27 -12.90 -2.13
N HIS A 16 -17.03 -12.44 -2.13
CA HIS A 16 -16.19 -12.24 -3.31
C HIS A 16 -15.09 -13.32 -3.42
N ALA A 17 -15.25 -14.47 -2.77
CA ALA A 17 -14.38 -15.62 -2.97
C ALA A 17 -14.36 -16.06 -4.44
N LEU A 18 -13.16 -16.40 -4.92
CA LEU A 18 -12.96 -16.87 -6.28
C LEU A 18 -13.35 -18.34 -6.39
N SER A 19 -13.74 -18.75 -7.60
CA SER A 19 -13.97 -20.16 -7.94
C SER A 19 -12.68 -20.98 -7.92
N ASP A 20 -12.80 -22.31 -7.84
CA ASP A 20 -11.64 -23.21 -7.85
C ASP A 20 -10.78 -23.08 -9.12
N GLU A 21 -11.41 -22.81 -10.26
CA GLU A 21 -10.73 -22.56 -11.54
C GLU A 21 -9.89 -21.28 -11.49
N GLU A 22 -10.46 -20.17 -11.02
CA GLU A 22 -9.75 -18.90 -10.85
C GLU A 22 -8.61 -19.01 -9.84
N ILE A 23 -8.82 -19.76 -8.75
CA ILE A 23 -7.78 -20.05 -7.77
C ILE A 23 -6.64 -20.87 -8.39
N ALA A 24 -6.95 -21.88 -9.21
CA ALA A 24 -5.94 -22.69 -9.91
C ALA A 24 -5.11 -21.84 -10.89
N GLU A 25 -5.77 -20.96 -11.66
CA GLU A 25 -5.10 -20.04 -12.58
C GLU A 25 -4.18 -19.06 -11.84
N LEU A 26 -4.66 -18.43 -10.77
CA LEU A 26 -3.83 -17.54 -9.95
C LEU A 26 -2.68 -18.29 -9.27
N ARG A 27 -2.88 -19.56 -8.87
CA ARG A 27 -1.79 -20.39 -8.33
C ARG A 27 -0.68 -20.59 -9.34
N THR A 28 -1.02 -20.84 -10.61
CA THR A 28 -0.05 -20.93 -11.71
C THR A 28 0.72 -19.62 -11.88
N GLN A 29 0.02 -18.48 -11.86
CA GLN A 29 0.66 -17.16 -11.94
C GLN A 29 1.57 -16.89 -10.75
N VAL A 30 1.16 -17.21 -9.52
CA VAL A 30 2.02 -17.04 -8.33
C VAL A 30 3.28 -17.90 -8.45
N GLN A 31 3.16 -19.14 -8.91
CA GLN A 31 4.31 -20.02 -9.08
C GLN A 31 5.28 -19.50 -10.15
N ALA A 32 4.77 -19.04 -11.29
CA ALA A 32 5.60 -18.41 -12.33
C ALA A 32 6.26 -17.11 -11.83
N LYS A 33 5.56 -16.33 -11.01
CA LYS A 33 6.12 -15.12 -10.38
C LYS A 33 7.25 -15.46 -9.42
N ARG A 34 7.11 -16.50 -8.58
CA ARG A 34 8.17 -16.97 -7.68
C ARG A 34 9.46 -17.30 -8.42
N THR A 35 9.36 -18.03 -9.54
CA THR A 35 10.51 -18.34 -10.40
C THR A 35 11.20 -17.07 -10.91
N THR A 36 10.42 -16.04 -11.25
CA THR A 36 10.93 -14.74 -11.74
C THR A 36 11.61 -13.93 -10.63
N LEU A 37 11.08 -13.98 -9.40
CA LEU A 37 11.60 -13.22 -8.25
C LEU A 37 12.89 -13.80 -7.68
N GLY A 38 13.11 -15.11 -7.84
CA GLY A 38 14.30 -15.78 -7.33
C GLY A 38 14.38 -15.74 -5.78
N PRO A 39 15.59 -15.87 -5.21
CA PRO A 39 15.76 -16.06 -3.76
C PRO A 39 15.40 -14.83 -2.92
N GLU A 40 15.43 -13.62 -3.49
CA GLU A 40 15.01 -12.40 -2.78
C GLU A 40 13.48 -12.31 -2.63
N GLY A 41 12.72 -13.11 -3.37
CA GLY A 41 11.25 -13.10 -3.35
C GLY A 41 10.69 -11.70 -3.59
N VAL A 42 9.62 -11.36 -2.86
CA VAL A 42 8.98 -10.03 -2.96
C VAL A 42 9.93 -8.89 -2.60
N ARG A 43 10.94 -9.11 -1.73
CA ARG A 43 11.91 -8.09 -1.33
C ARG A 43 12.79 -7.65 -2.51
N GLY A 44 13.02 -8.52 -3.48
CA GLY A 44 13.83 -8.23 -4.66
C GLY A 44 13.15 -7.30 -5.69
N HIS A 45 11.83 -7.07 -5.57
CA HIS A 45 11.11 -6.17 -6.47
C HIS A 45 11.65 -4.75 -6.36
N ARG A 46 12.18 -4.23 -7.48
CA ARG A 46 12.91 -2.96 -7.54
C ARG A 46 12.37 -2.04 -8.60
N VAL A 47 12.46 -0.74 -8.30
CA VAL A 47 11.99 0.32 -9.17
C VAL A 47 13.14 1.28 -9.46
N PRO A 48 13.44 1.57 -10.74
CA PRO A 48 14.46 2.55 -11.09
C PRO A 48 13.97 3.98 -10.82
N TYR A 49 14.88 4.86 -10.42
CA TYR A 49 14.64 6.30 -10.28
C TYR A 49 15.84 7.11 -10.78
N ASN A 50 15.64 8.41 -11.01
CA ASN A 50 16.70 9.33 -11.41
C ASN A 50 17.19 10.11 -10.18
N PRO A 51 18.42 9.88 -9.67
CA PRO A 51 18.90 10.55 -8.47
C PRO A 51 18.91 12.08 -8.56
N MET A 52 19.22 12.64 -9.74
CA MET A 52 19.24 14.08 -9.95
C MET A 52 17.85 14.72 -9.77
N ARG A 53 16.79 14.04 -10.21
CA ARG A 53 15.41 14.53 -10.04
C ARG A 53 14.92 14.48 -8.59
N TRP A 54 15.52 13.59 -7.79
CA TRP A 54 15.16 13.38 -6.39
C TRP A 54 16.19 13.98 -5.42
N ALA A 55 17.12 14.81 -5.92
CA ALA A 55 18.17 15.42 -5.12
C ALA A 55 17.59 16.17 -3.89
N GLY A 56 18.20 15.94 -2.73
CA GLY A 56 17.73 16.50 -1.45
C GLY A 56 16.44 15.88 -0.89
N LEU A 57 15.88 14.86 -1.54
CA LEU A 57 14.78 14.04 -1.03
C LEU A 57 15.19 12.58 -0.81
N ILE A 58 16.28 12.10 -1.40
CA ILE A 58 16.71 10.70 -1.26
C ILE A 58 17.23 10.46 0.17
N PRO A 59 16.72 9.45 0.90
CA PRO A 59 17.28 9.05 2.19
C PRO A 59 18.77 8.71 2.06
N ALA A 60 19.59 9.08 3.04
CA ALA A 60 21.05 8.98 2.96
C ALA A 60 21.57 7.61 2.47
N PRO A 61 21.04 6.45 2.94
CA PRO A 61 21.48 5.13 2.47
C PRO A 61 21.24 4.85 0.98
N LEU A 62 20.33 5.59 0.33
CA LEU A 62 19.93 5.39 -1.06
C LEU A 62 20.57 6.40 -2.03
N THR A 63 21.39 7.34 -1.55
CA THR A 63 21.96 8.40 -2.39
C THR A 63 22.91 7.91 -3.48
N LYS A 64 23.48 6.72 -3.31
CA LYS A 64 24.45 6.11 -4.25
C LYS A 64 23.83 5.11 -5.23
N THR A 65 22.51 4.95 -5.22
CA THR A 65 21.79 3.98 -6.06
C THR A 65 20.92 4.66 -7.11
N THR A 66 20.61 3.94 -8.19
CA THR A 66 19.66 4.36 -9.24
C THR A 66 18.40 3.50 -9.26
N CYS A 67 18.29 2.56 -8.34
CA CYS A 67 17.11 1.73 -8.11
C CYS A 67 16.89 1.55 -6.61
N ILE A 68 15.63 1.36 -6.23
CA ILE A 68 15.23 1.07 -4.86
C ILE A 68 14.44 -0.24 -4.85
N SER A 69 14.84 -1.21 -4.03
CA SER A 69 14.11 -2.46 -3.85
C SER A 69 13.11 -2.34 -2.70
N ARG A 70 12.10 -3.22 -2.70
CA ARG A 70 11.19 -3.39 -1.57
C ARG A 70 11.97 -3.75 -0.30
N GLY A 71 13.01 -4.58 -0.43
CA GLY A 71 13.95 -4.90 0.65
C GLY A 71 14.64 -3.68 1.25
N SER A 72 15.17 -2.77 0.43
CA SER A 72 15.83 -1.56 0.93
C SER A 72 14.90 -0.65 1.74
N VAL A 73 13.60 -0.60 1.40
CA VAL A 73 12.63 0.17 2.19
C VAL A 73 12.33 -0.51 3.53
N PHE A 74 12.25 -1.85 3.56
CA PHE A 74 12.15 -2.59 4.82
C PHE A 74 13.40 -2.43 5.70
N ASP A 75 14.59 -2.40 5.11
CA ASP A 75 15.84 -2.21 5.85
C ASP A 75 15.89 -0.82 6.48
N LEU A 76 15.37 0.21 5.78
CA LEU A 76 15.14 1.54 6.37
C LEU A 76 14.09 1.50 7.48
N ALA A 77 13.01 0.74 7.31
CA ALA A 77 11.97 0.63 8.34
C ALA A 77 12.49 -0.01 9.63
N ALA A 78 13.43 -0.95 9.51
CA ALA A 78 14.10 -1.55 10.66
C ALA A 78 14.94 -0.57 11.49
N THR A 79 15.33 0.60 10.94
CA THR A 79 16.05 1.63 11.71
C THR A 79 15.12 2.51 12.55
N GLY A 80 13.79 2.44 12.35
CA GLY A 80 12.81 3.27 13.05
C GLY A 80 12.66 4.70 12.51
N GLU A 81 13.40 5.08 11.47
CA GLU A 81 13.38 6.45 10.91
C GLU A 81 12.18 6.67 9.99
N LEU A 82 11.00 6.96 10.57
CA LEU A 82 9.73 7.00 9.83
C LEU A 82 9.71 7.99 8.65
N THR A 83 10.38 9.14 8.76
CA THR A 83 10.47 10.11 7.66
C THR A 83 11.31 9.59 6.49
N ALA A 84 12.35 8.81 6.77
CA ALA A 84 13.14 8.12 5.76
C ALA A 84 12.30 7.03 5.06
N VAL A 85 11.52 6.25 5.82
CA VAL A 85 10.61 5.22 5.27
C VAL A 85 9.50 5.84 4.45
N PHE A 86 8.89 6.92 4.94
CA PHE A 86 7.88 7.69 4.21
C PHE A 86 8.43 8.14 2.85
N THR A 87 9.63 8.71 2.84
CA THR A 87 10.25 9.19 1.61
C THR A 87 10.66 8.04 0.67
N ALA A 88 11.24 6.98 1.21
CA ALA A 88 11.65 5.79 0.45
C ALA A 88 10.44 5.06 -0.16
N SER A 89 9.37 4.87 0.60
CA SER A 89 8.13 4.24 0.11
C SER A 89 7.45 5.09 -0.97
N TYR A 90 7.48 6.42 -0.84
CA TYR A 90 6.96 7.34 -1.84
C TYR A 90 7.80 7.33 -3.13
N LEU A 91 9.14 7.32 -3.00
CA LEU A 91 10.09 7.17 -4.11
C LEU A 91 9.85 5.85 -4.87
N TRP A 92 9.82 4.73 -4.13
CA TRP A 92 9.57 3.40 -4.68
C TRP A 92 8.20 3.34 -5.38
N GLY A 93 7.15 3.91 -4.78
CA GLY A 93 5.80 3.93 -5.33
C GLY A 93 5.58 4.89 -6.50
N SER A 94 6.44 5.90 -6.67
CA SER A 94 6.35 6.87 -7.77
C SER A 94 7.05 6.38 -9.05
N GLY A 95 8.02 5.48 -8.90
CA GLY A 95 8.85 4.97 -9.98
C GLY A 95 9.41 6.04 -10.92
N LYS A 96 9.21 5.85 -12.23
CA LYS A 96 9.75 6.75 -13.28
C LYS A 96 8.94 8.05 -13.43
N THR A 97 7.86 8.26 -12.68
CA THR A 97 7.00 9.44 -12.83
C THR A 97 7.74 10.72 -12.42
N GLY A 98 7.99 11.60 -13.39
CA GLY A 98 8.77 12.84 -13.18
C GLY A 98 8.16 13.84 -12.20
N TYR A 99 6.84 13.79 -11.95
CA TYR A 99 6.14 14.69 -11.01
C TYR A 99 6.26 14.27 -9.53
N GLY A 100 6.79 13.07 -9.26
CA GLY A 100 6.94 12.52 -7.91
C GLY A 100 7.68 13.45 -6.93
N PRO A 101 8.89 13.95 -7.24
CA PRO A 101 9.68 14.81 -6.35
C PRO A 101 8.96 16.09 -5.94
N HIS A 102 8.38 16.80 -6.91
CA HIS A 102 7.65 18.05 -6.67
C HIS A 102 6.43 17.82 -5.76
N ARG A 103 5.66 16.75 -6.01
CA ARG A 103 4.52 16.40 -5.15
C ARG A 103 4.99 16.02 -3.74
N LEU A 104 6.07 15.26 -3.61
CA LEU A 104 6.61 14.89 -2.30
C LEU A 104 7.02 16.13 -1.49
N ARG A 105 7.71 17.10 -2.12
CA ARG A 105 8.08 18.37 -1.45
C ARG A 105 6.83 19.08 -0.92
N ARG A 106 5.80 19.25 -1.75
CA ARG A 106 4.52 19.84 -1.32
C ARG A 106 3.88 19.10 -0.16
N ILE A 107 3.92 17.76 -0.17
CA ILE A 107 3.38 16.94 0.92
C ILE A 107 4.16 17.25 2.20
N ILE A 108 5.50 17.23 2.16
CA ILE A 108 6.36 17.51 3.33
C ILE A 108 6.06 18.92 3.87
N ASP A 109 6.08 19.92 3.00
CA ASP A 109 5.90 21.34 3.36
C ASP A 109 4.51 21.61 3.93
N SER A 110 3.48 20.86 3.50
CA SER A 110 2.10 21.05 3.96
C SER A 110 1.89 20.80 5.46
N ASN A 111 2.84 20.17 6.15
CA ASN A 111 2.72 19.80 7.56
C ASN A 111 3.40 20.79 8.51
N ASN A 112 3.99 21.88 8.01
CA ASN A 112 4.67 22.91 8.83
C ASN A 112 5.66 22.34 9.86
N GLY A 113 6.39 21.28 9.51
CA GLY A 113 7.38 20.62 10.40
C GLY A 113 6.85 19.45 11.22
N HIS A 114 5.54 19.19 11.25
CA HIS A 114 4.93 18.13 12.07
C HIS A 114 4.90 16.73 11.42
N LEU A 115 5.57 16.54 10.28
CA LEU A 115 5.51 15.28 9.53
C LEU A 115 5.89 14.06 10.39
N SER A 116 6.97 14.16 11.18
CA SER A 116 7.43 13.05 12.02
C SER A 116 6.38 12.63 13.05
N GLU A 117 5.76 13.60 13.71
CA GLU A 117 4.70 13.36 14.72
C GLU A 117 3.47 12.72 14.10
N LEU A 118 3.03 13.20 12.93
CA LEU A 118 1.89 12.65 12.20
C LEU A 118 2.13 11.20 11.77
N LEU A 119 3.34 10.88 11.29
CA LEU A 119 3.72 9.51 10.93
C LEU A 119 3.79 8.61 12.17
N ALA A 120 4.38 9.09 13.28
CA ALA A 120 4.48 8.34 14.53
C ALA A 120 3.11 8.03 15.16
N MET A 121 2.18 8.98 15.12
CA MET A 121 0.81 8.76 15.58
C MET A 121 0.08 7.72 14.72
N ALA A 122 0.27 7.76 13.40
CA ALA A 122 -0.32 6.78 12.49
C ALA A 122 0.24 5.37 12.72
N THR A 123 1.56 5.21 12.83
CA THR A 123 2.20 3.91 13.06
C THR A 123 1.90 3.36 14.45
N SER A 124 1.84 4.22 15.48
CA SER A 124 1.41 3.82 16.82
C SER A 124 -0.02 3.27 16.84
N ALA A 125 -0.94 3.91 16.10
CA ALA A 125 -2.28 3.37 15.91
C ALA A 125 -2.25 2.05 15.11
N ALA A 126 -1.46 1.99 14.03
CA ALA A 126 -1.30 0.82 13.18
C ALA A 126 -0.75 -0.40 13.94
N GLY A 127 0.12 -0.18 14.93
CA GLY A 127 0.67 -1.24 15.78
C GLY A 127 -0.36 -1.93 16.68
N LYS A 128 -1.53 -1.30 16.89
CA LYS A 128 -2.67 -1.93 17.56
C LYS A 128 -3.59 -2.63 16.57
N ASP A 129 -3.78 -2.02 15.42
CA ASP A 129 -4.60 -2.49 14.31
C ASP A 129 -4.27 -1.70 13.04
N VAL A 130 -3.96 -2.40 11.94
CA VAL A 130 -3.67 -1.80 10.63
C VAL A 130 -4.75 -0.80 10.20
N ILE A 131 -6.04 -1.10 10.47
CA ILE A 131 -7.15 -0.24 10.07
C ILE A 131 -7.20 1.03 10.93
N ALA A 132 -6.81 0.97 12.20
CA ALA A 132 -6.69 2.16 13.04
C ALA A 132 -5.63 3.13 12.50
N GLY A 133 -4.47 2.62 12.07
CA GLY A 133 -3.43 3.42 11.40
C GLY A 133 -3.91 4.02 10.08
N TYR A 134 -4.59 3.22 9.25
CA TYR A 134 -5.21 3.69 8.02
C TYR A 134 -6.22 4.82 8.28
N THR A 135 -7.07 4.66 9.29
CA THR A 135 -8.13 5.63 9.66
C THR A 135 -7.52 6.96 10.10
N LYS A 136 -6.40 6.93 10.84
CA LYS A 136 -5.62 8.12 11.20
C LYS A 136 -5.16 8.90 9.96
N LEU A 137 -4.55 8.21 9.00
CA LEU A 137 -4.05 8.79 7.75
C LEU A 137 -5.18 9.24 6.81
N TYR A 138 -6.32 8.55 6.83
CA TYR A 138 -7.48 8.91 6.03
C TYR A 138 -8.21 10.16 6.55
N GLY A 139 -8.17 10.40 7.87
CA GLY A 139 -8.85 11.52 8.53
C GLY A 139 -10.24 11.18 9.06
N GLY A 140 -10.49 9.93 9.41
CA GLY A 140 -11.80 9.42 9.84
C GLY A 140 -12.27 8.24 9.00
N GLU A 141 -13.56 7.92 9.04
CA GLU A 141 -14.10 6.71 8.41
C GLU A 141 -14.87 6.97 7.11
N ASN A 142 -15.43 8.17 6.96
CA ASN A 142 -16.29 8.52 5.84
C ASN A 142 -15.66 9.61 4.96
N TYR A 143 -15.61 9.37 3.65
CA TYR A 143 -15.04 10.29 2.69
C TYR A 143 -15.64 11.70 2.73
N LYS A 144 -16.95 11.81 2.96
CA LYS A 144 -17.68 13.09 2.92
C LYS A 144 -17.49 13.92 4.18
N THR A 145 -17.16 13.29 5.30
CA THR A 145 -17.06 13.93 6.62
C THR A 145 -15.68 13.84 7.25
N ARG A 146 -14.70 13.21 6.57
CA ARG A 146 -13.32 13.13 7.06
C ARG A 146 -12.75 14.52 7.31
N ALA A 147 -11.96 14.63 8.37
CA ALA A 147 -11.32 15.86 8.79
C ALA A 147 -10.44 16.45 7.68
N LYS A 148 -10.26 17.78 7.71
CA LYS A 148 -9.30 18.46 6.83
C LYS A 148 -7.87 17.97 7.15
N PRO A 149 -6.92 18.10 6.21
CA PRO A 149 -5.52 17.83 6.52
C PRO A 149 -5.03 18.62 7.74
N ASN A 150 -4.08 18.06 8.49
CA ASN A 150 -3.46 18.67 9.68
C ASN A 150 -4.46 19.08 10.77
N THR A 151 -5.56 18.33 10.91
CA THR A 151 -6.58 18.58 11.93
C THR A 151 -6.59 17.45 12.95
N GLU A 152 -6.34 17.78 14.22
CA GLU A 152 -6.43 16.83 15.32
C GLU A 152 -7.86 16.25 15.46
N PRO A 153 -8.02 15.01 15.94
CA PRO A 153 -6.98 14.07 16.40
C PRO A 153 -6.40 13.20 15.25
N TRP A 154 -6.56 13.62 14.00
CA TRP A 154 -6.20 12.82 12.82
C TRP A 154 -4.81 13.17 12.28
N THR A 155 -4.25 12.26 11.50
CA THR A 155 -2.91 12.41 10.90
C THR A 155 -3.00 12.56 9.38
N ARG A 156 -4.12 13.11 8.89
CA ARG A 156 -4.34 13.31 7.46
C ARG A 156 -3.40 14.40 6.96
N ILE A 157 -2.58 14.06 5.96
CA ILE A 157 -1.61 14.97 5.35
C ILE A 157 -2.13 15.40 3.97
N ASP A 158 -1.94 16.68 3.60
CA ASP A 158 -2.39 17.16 2.29
C ASP A 158 -1.59 16.52 1.16
N GLY A 159 -2.26 16.14 0.08
CA GLY A 159 -1.64 15.44 -1.05
C GLY A 159 -1.17 14.00 -0.79
N PHE A 160 -1.15 13.51 0.46
CA PHE A 160 -0.77 12.13 0.80
C PHE A 160 -1.99 11.20 0.76
N GLY A 161 -2.32 10.74 -0.45
CA GLY A 161 -3.50 9.91 -0.68
C GLY A 161 -3.34 8.42 -0.32
N PRO A 162 -4.46 7.67 -0.28
CA PRO A 162 -4.49 6.24 0.09
C PRO A 162 -3.51 5.33 -0.63
N ALA A 163 -3.26 5.56 -1.91
CA ALA A 163 -2.32 4.73 -2.69
C ALA A 163 -0.87 4.81 -2.19
N PHE A 164 -0.48 5.93 -1.57
CA PHE A 164 0.87 6.13 -1.04
C PHE A 164 0.94 5.82 0.44
N PHE A 165 -0.08 6.17 1.22
CA PHE A 165 -0.02 5.86 2.65
C PHE A 165 -0.21 4.38 2.94
N THR A 166 -0.88 3.60 2.07
CA THR A 166 -0.87 2.12 2.17
C THR A 166 0.52 1.54 1.89
N LYS A 167 1.31 2.16 1.01
CA LYS A 167 2.73 1.78 0.80
C LYS A 167 3.55 2.10 2.05
N PHE A 168 3.35 3.25 2.68
CA PHE A 168 4.01 3.56 3.95
C PHE A 168 3.62 2.56 5.05
N LEU A 169 2.32 2.25 5.21
CA LEU A 169 1.85 1.25 6.17
C LEU A 169 2.41 -0.15 5.88
N TYR A 170 2.49 -0.56 4.61
CA TYR A 170 3.08 -1.84 4.20
C TYR A 170 4.50 -2.05 4.75
N PHE A 171 5.33 -1.00 4.75
CA PHE A 171 6.71 -1.09 5.25
C PHE A 171 6.84 -0.94 6.76
N THR A 172 5.82 -0.39 7.44
CA THR A 172 5.90 -0.02 8.86
C THR A 172 5.01 -0.85 9.77
N THR A 173 4.06 -1.60 9.20
CA THR A 173 3.01 -2.30 9.94
C THR A 173 2.82 -3.70 9.39
N PRO A 174 3.11 -4.76 10.17
CA PRO A 174 2.81 -6.13 9.78
C PRO A 174 1.34 -6.32 9.39
N GLY A 175 1.10 -7.01 8.29
CA GLY A 175 -0.24 -7.31 7.81
C GLY A 175 -0.91 -6.21 7.00
N ALA A 176 -0.34 -5.02 6.88
CA ALA A 176 -0.75 -4.05 5.86
C ALA A 176 -0.39 -4.56 4.45
N LEU A 177 -1.18 -4.20 3.44
CA LEU A 177 -0.91 -4.51 2.03
C LEU A 177 -1.09 -3.25 1.20
N ILE A 178 -0.43 -3.20 0.05
CA ILE A 178 -0.51 -2.04 -0.83
C ILE A 178 -1.86 -2.05 -1.54
N LEU A 179 -2.58 -0.92 -1.53
CA LEU A 179 -3.74 -0.74 -2.40
C LEU A 179 -3.49 0.48 -3.27
N ASP A 180 -3.35 0.27 -4.57
CA ASP A 180 -3.33 1.35 -5.56
C ASP A 180 -4.28 1.08 -6.72
N ARG A 181 -4.27 1.94 -7.74
CA ARG A 181 -5.22 1.85 -8.84
C ARG A 181 -5.04 0.58 -9.66
N VAL A 182 -3.83 0.05 -9.77
CA VAL A 182 -3.57 -1.19 -10.53
C VAL A 182 -4.22 -2.35 -9.78
N LEU A 183 -3.92 -2.48 -8.49
CA LEU A 183 -4.48 -3.53 -7.64
C LEU A 183 -6.00 -3.41 -7.51
N ALA A 184 -6.53 -2.21 -7.28
CA ALA A 184 -7.97 -1.97 -7.18
C ALA A 184 -8.72 -2.42 -8.44
N ARG A 185 -8.17 -2.16 -9.64
CA ARG A 185 -8.75 -2.60 -10.90
C ARG A 185 -8.62 -4.11 -11.10
N LYS A 186 -7.48 -4.69 -10.73
CA LYS A 186 -7.24 -6.13 -10.87
C LYS A 186 -8.16 -6.95 -9.97
N VAL A 187 -8.29 -6.57 -8.70
CA VAL A 187 -9.24 -7.21 -7.77
C VAL A 187 -10.68 -7.06 -8.29
N HIS A 188 -11.07 -5.87 -8.72
CA HIS A 188 -12.39 -5.66 -9.32
C HIS A 188 -12.63 -6.55 -10.55
N SER A 189 -11.63 -6.73 -11.43
CA SER A 189 -11.77 -7.59 -12.60
C SER A 189 -11.86 -9.08 -12.28
N LEU A 190 -11.38 -9.51 -11.11
CA LEU A 190 -11.39 -10.92 -10.70
C LEU A 190 -12.68 -11.31 -9.97
N CYS A 191 -13.23 -10.43 -9.14
CA CYS A 191 -14.34 -10.80 -8.24
C CYS A 191 -15.51 -9.81 -8.27
N GLU A 192 -15.49 -8.85 -9.21
CA GLU A 192 -16.49 -7.81 -9.39
C GLU A 192 -16.74 -6.91 -8.17
N MET A 193 -15.82 -6.89 -7.19
CA MET A 193 -15.94 -6.08 -5.99
C MET A 193 -16.10 -4.59 -6.33
N LYS A 194 -17.32 -4.05 -6.17
CA LYS A 194 -17.70 -2.68 -6.58
C LYS A 194 -17.18 -1.59 -5.63
N HIS A 195 -16.48 -1.98 -4.56
CA HIS A 195 -16.03 -1.08 -3.50
C HIS A 195 -14.72 -0.35 -3.83
N LEU A 196 -13.92 -0.87 -4.76
CA LEU A 196 -12.57 -0.35 -5.02
C LEU A 196 -12.52 0.61 -6.22
N VAL A 197 -13.32 0.36 -7.24
CA VAL A 197 -13.41 1.19 -8.45
C VAL A 197 -14.86 1.34 -8.91
N ASP A 198 -15.16 2.42 -9.62
CA ASP A 198 -16.43 2.57 -10.33
C ASP A 198 -16.48 1.75 -11.62
N SER A 199 -17.63 1.74 -12.30
CA SER A 199 -17.83 1.04 -13.57
C SER A 199 -16.90 1.48 -14.71
N ARG A 200 -16.20 2.61 -14.58
CA ARG A 200 -15.20 3.11 -15.53
C ARG A 200 -13.76 2.79 -15.09
N GLY A 201 -13.59 2.02 -14.02
CA GLY A 201 -12.28 1.68 -13.46
C GLY A 201 -11.55 2.89 -12.86
N ARG A 202 -12.29 3.89 -12.36
CA ARG A 202 -11.75 5.00 -11.57
C ARG A 202 -11.82 4.63 -10.09
N SER A 203 -10.75 4.90 -9.36
CA SER A 203 -10.68 4.62 -7.92
C SER A 203 -11.81 5.34 -7.18
N LEU A 204 -12.57 4.58 -6.40
CA LEU A 204 -13.47 5.16 -5.43
C LEU A 204 -12.67 5.66 -4.21
N PRO A 205 -13.27 6.47 -3.31
CA PRO A 205 -12.68 6.72 -2.02
C PRO A 205 -12.51 5.39 -1.27
N TRP A 206 -11.27 4.94 -1.09
CA TRP A 206 -10.95 3.79 -0.25
C TRP A 206 -11.06 4.26 1.21
N THR A 207 -12.24 4.09 1.80
CA THR A 207 -12.47 4.32 3.23
C THR A 207 -11.79 3.20 4.03
N PRO A 208 -11.61 3.36 5.36
CA PRO A 208 -11.12 2.28 6.21
C PRO A 208 -11.87 0.96 6.00
N TYR A 209 -13.21 1.00 5.90
CA TYR A 209 -14.03 -0.17 5.59
C TYR A 209 -13.62 -0.85 4.29
N ARG A 210 -13.51 -0.08 3.20
CA ARG A 210 -13.17 -0.64 1.88
C ARG A 210 -11.75 -1.21 1.83
N TYR A 211 -10.83 -0.60 2.57
CA TYR A 211 -9.50 -1.13 2.72
C TYR A 211 -9.48 -2.41 3.57
N SER A 212 -10.27 -2.49 4.65
CA SER A 212 -10.43 -3.74 5.42
C SER A 212 -10.99 -4.87 4.55
N VAL A 213 -12.04 -4.62 3.76
CA VAL A 213 -12.58 -5.60 2.80
C VAL A 213 -11.48 -6.07 1.84
N TYR A 214 -10.67 -5.15 1.31
CA TYR A 214 -9.53 -5.48 0.46
C TYR A 214 -8.50 -6.36 1.17
N LEU A 215 -8.13 -6.05 2.42
CA LEU A 215 -7.16 -6.85 3.18
C LEU A 215 -7.68 -8.27 3.46
N HIS A 216 -8.95 -8.40 3.87
CA HIS A 216 -9.58 -9.71 4.08
C HIS A 216 -9.63 -10.52 2.79
N TRP A 217 -10.03 -9.90 1.67
CA TRP A 217 -10.06 -10.55 0.37
C TRP A 217 -8.67 -11.02 -0.10
N MET A 218 -7.64 -10.20 0.08
CA MET A 218 -6.27 -10.60 -0.26
C MET A 218 -5.80 -11.78 0.58
N ARG A 219 -6.09 -11.78 1.89
CA ARG A 219 -5.67 -12.85 2.82
C ARG A 219 -6.40 -14.15 2.57
N GLN A 220 -7.73 -14.12 2.38
CA GLN A 220 -8.50 -15.34 2.09
C GLN A 220 -8.06 -15.95 0.75
N THR A 221 -7.81 -15.12 -0.26
CA THR A 221 -7.41 -15.57 -1.59
C THR A 221 -6.00 -16.15 -1.55
N ALA A 222 -5.07 -15.49 -0.87
CA ALA A 222 -3.71 -16.02 -0.68
C ALA A 222 -3.71 -17.36 0.08
N LYS A 223 -4.56 -17.49 1.11
CA LYS A 223 -4.76 -18.75 1.84
C LYS A 223 -5.27 -19.87 0.92
N ALA A 224 -6.27 -19.59 0.08
CA ALA A 224 -6.81 -20.57 -0.87
C ALA A 224 -5.78 -20.99 -1.95
N ILE A 225 -4.91 -20.07 -2.37
CA ILE A 225 -3.82 -20.34 -3.32
C ILE A 225 -2.69 -21.15 -2.66
N GLY A 226 -2.41 -20.92 -1.38
CA GLY A 226 -1.25 -21.46 -0.67
C GLY A 226 -0.01 -20.56 -0.77
N CYS A 227 -0.19 -19.24 -0.74
CA CYS A 227 0.89 -18.26 -0.77
C CYS A 227 0.73 -17.18 0.32
N THR A 228 1.74 -16.32 0.46
CA THR A 228 1.63 -15.13 1.30
C THR A 228 0.81 -14.05 0.59
N ALA A 229 0.16 -13.18 1.36
CA ALA A 229 -0.64 -12.10 0.78
C ALA A 229 0.21 -11.10 -0.03
N ASP A 230 1.47 -10.90 0.35
CA ASP A 230 2.46 -10.08 -0.35
C ASP A 230 2.86 -10.67 -1.72
N GLU A 231 2.99 -11.99 -1.80
CA GLU A 231 3.23 -12.68 -3.08
C GLU A 231 2.04 -12.53 -4.02
N LEU A 232 0.82 -12.67 -3.49
CA LEU A 232 -0.39 -12.41 -4.27
C LEU A 232 -0.45 -10.95 -4.71
N GLU A 233 -0.21 -9.99 -3.81
CA GLU A 233 -0.18 -8.56 -4.12
C GLU A 233 0.75 -8.26 -5.29
N LEU A 234 2.00 -8.72 -5.22
CA LEU A 234 2.97 -8.47 -6.27
C LEU A 234 2.61 -9.17 -7.58
N THR A 235 2.06 -10.39 -7.52
CA THR A 235 1.60 -11.13 -8.70
C THR A 235 0.43 -10.42 -9.39
N LEU A 236 -0.50 -9.85 -8.64
CA LEU A 236 -1.61 -9.08 -9.20
C LEU A 236 -1.18 -7.72 -9.76
N PHE A 237 -0.19 -7.08 -9.12
CA PHE A 237 0.36 -5.79 -9.56
C PHE A 237 1.16 -5.90 -10.86
N ASP A 238 2.01 -6.93 -10.95
CA ASP A 238 2.86 -7.21 -12.11
C ASP A 238 2.74 -8.71 -12.46
N PRO A 239 1.71 -9.14 -13.21
CA PRO A 239 1.54 -10.54 -13.55
C PRO A 239 2.74 -11.08 -14.35
N PRO A 240 3.20 -12.32 -14.10
CA PRO A 240 4.23 -12.92 -14.96
C PRO A 240 3.67 -13.10 -16.37
N ARG A 241 4.55 -13.05 -17.37
CA ARG A 241 4.21 -13.51 -18.71
C ARG A 241 4.26 -15.03 -18.70
N LEU A 242 3.11 -15.66 -18.85
CA LEU A 242 3.06 -17.10 -19.10
C LEU A 242 3.47 -17.34 -20.58
N PRO A 243 4.23 -18.40 -20.85
CA PRO A 243 4.61 -18.80 -22.21
C PRO A 243 3.40 -19.19 -23.07
#